data_AF-A0A8I2Z6R5-F1
#
_entry.id   AF-A0A8I2Z6R5-F1
#
_cell.length_a   1.000
_cell.length_b   1.000
_cell.length_c   1.000
_cell.angle_alpha   90.00
_cell.angle_beta   90.00
_cell.angle_gamma   90.00
#
_symmetry.space_group_name_H-M   'P 1'
#
loop_
_entity.id
_entity.type
_entity.pdbx_description
1 polymer ?
#
loop_
_entity_poly.entity_id
_entity_poly.type
_entity_poly.pdbx_seq_one_letter_code
_entity_poly.pdbx_strand_id
1 'polypeptide(L)'
;MSTSQRLPATAANMARNYATVRSSYGGLKDSDRIFQNLNGRLPPTLASAKKMGDWHKTKEILAKGHEWIISEVKASGLRGRGGAGFPSGLKWW
;
A
#
# COMPACT_ATOMS: atom_id res chain seq x y z
N MET A 1 23.78 39.86 42.71
CA MET A 1 23.27 40.28 41.39
C MET A 1 24.24 39.75 40.33
N SER A 2 24.25 38.45 40.05
CA SER A 2 23.61 37.79 38.89
C SER A 2 23.55 38.66 37.63
N THR A 3 24.39 38.38 36.62
CA THR A 3 23.95 38.28 35.21
C THR A 3 25.01 37.49 34.42
N SER A 4 24.81 36.18 34.29
CA SER A 4 25.46 35.36 33.27
C SER A 4 24.64 35.52 31.98
N GLN A 5 25.17 36.21 30.99
CA GLN A 5 24.53 36.32 29.67
C GLN A 5 24.67 34.98 28.95
N ARG A 6 23.55 34.25 28.80
CA ARG A 6 23.47 33.03 27.98
C ARG A 6 23.28 33.43 26.52
N LEU A 7 24.05 32.81 25.63
CA LEU A 7 23.84 32.87 24.18
C LEU A 7 22.44 32.36 23.83
N PRO A 8 21.71 33.00 22.89
CA PRO A 8 20.46 32.44 22.38
C PRO A 8 20.79 31.22 21.53
N ALA A 9 20.39 30.03 21.99
CA ALA A 9 20.41 28.82 21.19
C ALA A 9 19.29 28.89 20.12
N THR A 10 19.47 29.72 19.09
CA THR A 10 18.65 29.70 17.88
C THR A 10 19.10 28.55 16.97
N ALA A 11 18.64 27.36 17.32
CA ALA A 11 18.37 26.28 16.37
C ALA A 11 17.28 25.42 17.01
N ALA A 12 16.09 26.01 17.09
CA ALA A 12 14.88 25.31 17.48
C ALA A 12 14.79 24.00 16.69
N ASN A 13 14.75 22.90 17.45
CA ASN A 13 14.28 21.57 17.04
C ASN A 13 13.71 21.53 15.62
N MET A 14 14.55 21.19 14.63
CA MET A 14 14.06 20.55 13.42
C MET A 14 13.52 19.19 13.85
N ALA A 15 12.27 19.18 14.31
CA ALA A 15 11.49 17.97 14.47
C ALA A 15 11.47 17.29 13.10
N ARG A 16 12.31 16.27 12.93
CA ARG A 16 12.22 15.38 11.80
C ARG A 16 10.84 14.75 11.89
N ASN A 17 9.92 15.21 11.03
CA ASN A 17 8.63 14.58 10.82
C ASN A 17 8.88 13.22 10.15
N TYR A 18 9.41 12.26 10.91
CA TYR A 18 9.26 10.87 10.57
C TYR A 18 7.76 10.58 10.65
N ALA A 19 7.15 10.20 9.53
CA ALA A 19 5.75 9.80 9.47
C ALA A 19 5.47 8.92 10.70
N THR A 20 4.53 9.35 11.55
CA THR A 20 4.17 8.62 12.77
C THR A 20 3.66 7.26 12.36
N VAL A 21 4.54 6.26 12.45
CA VAL A 21 4.21 4.87 12.20
C VAL A 21 3.13 4.52 13.22
N ARG A 22 1.90 4.23 12.74
CA ARG A 22 0.84 3.75 13.65
C ARG A 22 1.37 2.52 14.39
N SER A 23 1.24 2.53 15.71
CA SER A 23 1.83 1.54 16.61
C SER A 23 1.10 0.21 16.67
N SER A 24 0.01 0.03 15.92
CA SER A 24 -0.79 -1.20 15.90
C SER A 24 -1.08 -1.62 14.46
N TYR A 25 -0.69 -2.85 14.13
CA TYR A 25 -0.95 -3.51 12.86
C TYR A 25 -1.87 -4.72 13.09
N GLY A 26 -2.69 -5.05 12.09
CA GLY A 26 -3.75 -6.05 12.21
C GLY A 26 -5.13 -5.41 12.10
N GLY A 27 -6.19 -6.16 12.46
CA GLY A 27 -7.57 -5.64 12.41
C GLY A 27 -8.12 -5.45 10.99
N LEU A 28 -7.77 -6.33 10.06
CA LEU A 28 -8.29 -6.29 8.69
C LEU A 28 -9.78 -6.65 8.67
N LYS A 29 -10.62 -5.72 8.20
CA LYS A 29 -12.06 -5.96 8.03
C LYS A 29 -12.29 -6.95 6.87
N ASP A 30 -13.39 -7.69 6.92
CA ASP A 30 -13.73 -8.64 5.85
C ASP A 30 -13.92 -7.97 4.48
N SER A 31 -14.40 -6.71 4.45
CA SER A 31 -14.49 -5.90 3.23
C SER A 31 -13.14 -5.58 2.58
N ASP A 32 -12.08 -5.56 3.38
CA ASP A 32 -10.74 -5.14 2.95
C ASP A 32 -9.91 -6.34 2.48
N ARG A 33 -10.46 -7.57 2.57
CA ARG A 33 -9.83 -8.78 2.08
C ARG A 33 -9.92 -8.83 0.56
N ILE A 34 -8.77 -8.88 -0.11
CA ILE A 34 -8.68 -9.06 -1.56
C ILE A 34 -9.19 -10.46 -1.96
N PHE A 35 -8.85 -11.50 -1.20
CA PHE A 35 -9.26 -12.88 -1.47
C PHE A 35 -10.53 -13.25 -0.70
N GLN A 36 -11.70 -12.85 -1.23
CA GLN A 36 -12.98 -13.04 -0.56
C GLN A 36 -13.47 -14.50 -0.55
N ASN A 37 -13.21 -15.27 -1.62
CA ASN A 37 -13.65 -16.68 -1.73
C ASN A 37 -12.54 -17.69 -1.39
N LEU A 38 -11.65 -17.36 -0.45
CA LEU A 38 -10.53 -18.23 -0.07
C LEU A 38 -10.99 -19.61 0.42
N ASN A 39 -12.12 -19.67 1.14
CA ASN A 39 -12.64 -20.90 1.73
C ASN A 39 -13.66 -21.63 0.83
N GLY A 40 -13.81 -21.22 -0.44
CA GLY A 40 -14.71 -21.89 -1.39
C GLY A 40 -16.20 -21.82 -1.04
N ARG A 41 -16.64 -20.76 -0.36
CA ARG A 41 -18.05 -20.54 -0.01
C ARG A 41 -18.95 -20.37 -1.24
N LEU A 42 -18.39 -19.83 -2.32
CA LEU A 42 -19.03 -19.70 -3.62
C LEU A 42 -18.37 -20.67 -4.61
N PRO A 43 -19.14 -21.22 -5.58
CA PRO A 43 -18.57 -22.11 -6.58
C PRO A 43 -17.56 -21.34 -7.45
N PRO A 44 -16.44 -21.96 -7.89
CA PRO A 44 -15.37 -21.31 -8.66
C PRO A 44 -15.76 -21.14 -10.13
N THR A 45 -16.93 -20.55 -10.38
CA THR A 45 -17.46 -20.29 -11.72
C THR A 45 -17.29 -18.82 -12.08
N LEU A 46 -17.29 -18.53 -13.38
CA LEU A 46 -17.22 -17.16 -13.88
C LEU A 46 -18.36 -16.27 -13.34
N ALA A 47 -19.55 -16.85 -13.15
CA ALA A 47 -20.70 -16.14 -12.60
C ALA A 47 -20.46 -15.69 -11.16
N SER A 48 -19.87 -16.54 -10.31
CA SER A 48 -19.50 -16.17 -8.94
C SER A 48 -18.38 -15.14 -8.90
N ALA A 49 -17.35 -15.30 -9.72
CA ALA A 49 -16.22 -14.36 -9.81
C ALA A 49 -16.71 -12.94 -10.18
N LYS A 50 -17.57 -12.83 -11.20
CA LYS A 50 -18.19 -11.55 -11.59
C LYS A 50 -18.99 -10.91 -10.45
N LYS A 51 -19.68 -11.70 -9.62
CA LYS A 51 -20.42 -11.17 -8.45
C LYS A 51 -19.50 -10.62 -7.37
N MET A 52 -18.30 -11.16 -7.22
CA MET A 52 -17.29 -10.68 -6.26
C MET A 52 -16.54 -9.42 -6.74
N GLY A 53 -16.77 -9.00 -7.99
CA GLY A 53 -16.08 -7.87 -8.60
C GLY A 53 -14.85 -8.26 -9.43
N ASP A 54 -14.58 -9.56 -9.61
CA ASP A 54 -13.56 -10.01 -10.55
C ASP A 54 -13.98 -9.62 -11.98
N TRP A 55 -13.00 -9.30 -12.83
CA TRP A 55 -13.22 -8.80 -14.19
C TRP A 55 -13.88 -7.41 -14.29
N HIS A 56 -14.09 -6.71 -13.17
CA HIS A 56 -14.63 -5.37 -13.18
C HIS A 56 -13.65 -4.38 -13.84
N LYS A 57 -14.10 -3.67 -14.87
CA LYS A 57 -13.36 -2.61 -15.59
C LYS A 57 -11.99 -3.03 -16.13
N THR A 58 -11.75 -4.32 -16.36
CA THR A 58 -10.48 -4.81 -16.90
C THR A 58 -10.16 -4.21 -18.27
N LYS A 59 -11.17 -4.00 -19.12
CA LYS A 59 -11.01 -3.33 -20.42
C LYS A 59 -10.48 -1.90 -20.27
N GLU A 60 -10.99 -1.14 -19.29
CA GLU A 60 -10.52 0.23 -19.02
C GLU A 60 -9.09 0.22 -18.47
N ILE A 61 -8.77 -0.72 -17.58
CA ILE A 61 -7.41 -0.88 -17.03
C ILE A 61 -6.41 -1.19 -18.16
N LEU A 62 -6.76 -2.07 -19.09
CA LEU A 62 -5.91 -2.39 -20.24
C LEU A 62 -5.72 -1.18 -21.16
N ALA A 63 -6.76 -0.37 -21.36
CA ALA A 63 -6.69 0.83 -22.19
C ALA A 63 -5.76 1.93 -21.63
N LYS A 64 -5.50 1.94 -20.31
CA LYS A 64 -4.55 2.89 -19.69
C LYS A 64 -3.08 2.63 -20.04
N GLY A 65 -2.78 1.44 -20.58
CA GLY A 65 -1.44 1.08 -21.03
C GLY A 65 -0.52 0.57 -19.93
N HIS A 66 0.59 -0.05 -20.35
CA HIS A 66 1.51 -0.78 -19.48
C HIS A 66 2.24 0.13 -18.46
N GLU A 67 2.72 1.29 -18.90
CA GLU A 67 3.44 2.25 -18.05
C GLU A 67 2.60 2.71 -16.85
N TRP A 68 1.33 3.01 -17.11
CA TRP A 68 0.39 3.40 -16.05
C TRP A 68 0.24 2.28 -15.02
N ILE A 69 0.06 1.02 -15.47
CA ILE A 69 -0.08 -0.14 -14.58
C ILE A 69 1.18 -0.34 -13.72
N ILE A 70 2.39 -0.25 -14.31
CA ILE A 70 3.63 -0.36 -13.54
C ILE A 70 3.72 0.76 -12.50
N SER A 71 3.39 1.99 -12.88
CA SER A 71 3.45 3.15 -11.97
C SER A 71 2.54 2.97 -10.75
N GLU A 72 1.33 2.46 -10.94
CA GLU A 72 0.38 2.18 -9.85
C GLU A 72 0.88 1.06 -8.93
N VAL A 73 1.49 0.00 -9.48
CA VAL A 73 2.02 -1.12 -8.68
C VAL A 73 3.27 -0.69 -7.90
N LYS A 74 4.09 0.22 -8.46
CA LYS A 74 5.20 0.85 -7.74
C LYS A 74 4.67 1.72 -6.61
N ALA A 75 3.65 2.56 -6.87
CA ALA A 75 3.04 3.44 -5.89
C ALA A 75 2.34 2.68 -4.74
N SER A 76 1.77 1.50 -5.02
CA SER A 76 1.12 0.67 -4.01
C SER A 76 2.10 0.05 -3.00
N GLY A 77 3.41 0.10 -3.26
CA GLY A 77 4.43 -0.53 -2.41
C GLY A 77 4.35 -2.07 -2.40
N LEU A 78 3.79 -2.69 -3.44
CA LEU A 78 3.67 -4.15 -3.50
C LEU A 78 5.06 -4.79 -3.57
N ARG A 79 5.25 -5.83 -2.76
CA ARG A 79 6.48 -6.64 -2.71
C ARG A 79 6.16 -8.10 -3.02
N GLY A 80 7.12 -8.82 -3.58
CA GLY A 80 6.99 -10.23 -3.93
C GLY A 80 6.56 -11.07 -2.74
N ARG A 81 5.58 -11.95 -2.95
CA ARG A 81 5.01 -12.85 -1.93
C ARG A 81 5.59 -14.27 -1.96
N GLY A 82 6.61 -14.52 -2.78
CA GLY A 82 7.31 -15.81 -2.90
C GLY A 82 8.54 -15.98 -2.00
N GLY A 83 8.66 -15.21 -0.91
CA GLY A 83 9.77 -15.32 0.06
C GLY A 83 10.89 -14.30 -0.10
N ALA A 84 11.28 -13.93 -1.33
CA ALA A 84 12.38 -12.97 -1.56
C ALA A 84 12.03 -11.50 -1.25
N GLY A 85 10.74 -11.13 -1.24
CA GLY A 85 10.30 -9.77 -0.90
C GLY A 85 10.74 -8.66 -1.88
N PHE A 86 11.16 -9.00 -3.11
CA PHE A 86 11.59 -8.00 -4.10
C PHE A 86 10.42 -7.07 -4.50
N PRO A 87 10.60 -5.75 -4.68
CA PRO A 87 9.52 -4.84 -5.07
C PRO A 87 8.90 -5.24 -6.42
N SER A 88 7.60 -5.55 -6.44
CA SER A 88 6.95 -6.12 -7.63
C SER A 88 6.94 -5.16 -8.81
N GLY A 89 6.64 -3.87 -8.57
CA GLY A 89 6.64 -2.86 -9.62
C GLY A 89 8.04 -2.61 -10.23
N LEU A 90 9.11 -2.80 -9.45
CA LEU A 90 10.50 -2.77 -9.94
C LEU A 90 10.93 -4.10 -10.57
N LYS A 91 10.13 -5.15 -10.54
CA LYS A 91 10.43 -6.38 -11.28
C LYS A 91 9.85 -6.36 -12.69
N TRP A 92 8.78 -5.58 -12.89
CA TRP A 92 7.97 -5.62 -14.11
C TRP A 92 8.35 -4.58 -15.15
N TRP A 93 9.17 -3.58 -14.77
CA TRP A 93 9.82 -2.67 -15.71
C TRP A 93 10.91 -3.34 -16.55
#